data_AF-A0A0V0GN71-F1
#
_entry.id   AF-A0A0V0GN71-F1
#
_cell.length_a   1.000
_cell.length_b   1.000
_cell.length_c   1.000
_cell.angle_alpha   90.00
_cell.angle_beta   90.00
_cell.angle_gamma   90.00
#
_symmetry.space_group_name_H-M   'P 1'
#
loop_
_entity.id
_entity.type
_entity.pdbx_description
1 polymer ?
#
loop_
_entity_poly.entity_id
_entity_poly.type
_entity_poly.pdbx_seq_one_letter_code
_entity_poly.pdbx_strand_id
1 'polypeptide(L)'
;MLTGNRIWKQRLVDIGTVTAQQAKDWGFSGVMLRGSGVCWDLRKAAPYDVYDQLDFDIPVGTRGDCYDRYCIRIEEMRQSVRIIVQCLNQMPSGMIKADDRKLCPH
;
A
#
# COMPACT_ATOMS: atom_id res chain seq x y z
N MET A 1 15.01 4.07 -13.44
CA MET A 1 16.25 4.85 -13.52
C MET A 1 16.96 5.02 -12.17
N LEU A 2 16.27 5.10 -11.02
CA LEU A 2 16.90 5.31 -9.69
C LEU A 2 17.31 4.02 -8.94
N THR A 3 16.60 2.90 -9.12
CA THR A 3 16.79 1.68 -8.31
C THR A 3 18.18 1.04 -8.46
N GLY A 4 18.81 1.16 -9.64
CA GLY A 4 20.16 0.65 -9.92
C GLY A 4 21.29 1.67 -9.67
N ASN A 5 20.96 2.91 -9.30
CA ASN A 5 21.96 3.96 -9.11
C ASN A 5 22.71 3.76 -7.78
N ARG A 6 24.04 3.68 -7.85
CA ARG A 6 24.91 3.49 -6.67
C ARG A 6 24.81 4.64 -5.68
N ILE A 7 24.77 5.89 -6.16
CA ILE A 7 24.66 7.09 -5.32
C ILE A 7 23.32 7.06 -4.56
N TRP A 8 22.25 6.65 -5.23
CA TRP A 8 20.93 6.53 -4.62
C TRP A 8 20.90 5.50 -3.48
N LYS A 9 21.47 4.31 -3.73
CA LYS A 9 21.60 3.28 -2.69
C LYS A 9 22.44 3.76 -1.51
N GLN A 10 23.59 4.41 -1.76
CA GLN A 10 24.44 4.94 -0.69
C GLN A 10 23.74 5.98 0.20
N ARG A 11 22.73 6.68 -0.32
CA ARG A 11 21.99 7.71 0.41
C ARG A 11 20.78 7.19 1.18
N LEU A 12 20.41 5.93 1.02
CA LEU A 12 19.17 5.38 1.57
C LEU A 12 19.33 4.01 2.26
N VAL A 13 20.31 3.22 1.84
CA VAL A 13 20.63 1.95 2.49
C VAL A 13 21.20 2.22 3.88
N ASP A 14 20.72 1.47 4.87
CA ASP A 14 21.09 1.58 6.29
C ASP A 14 20.79 2.95 6.94
N ILE A 15 19.99 3.79 6.27
CA ILE A 15 19.59 5.10 6.79
C ILE A 15 18.15 5.03 7.29
N GLY A 16 17.93 5.58 8.48
CA GLY A 16 16.61 5.69 9.11
C GLY A 16 16.00 4.33 9.43
N THR A 17 16.80 3.34 9.79
CA THR A 17 16.36 1.98 10.12
C THR A 17 15.41 1.98 11.33
N VAL A 18 14.28 1.28 11.18
CA VAL A 18 13.27 1.14 12.25
C VAL A 18 12.94 -0.33 12.42
N THR A 19 13.02 -0.84 13.65
CA THR A 19 12.65 -2.22 13.96
C THR A 19 11.13 -2.40 14.04
N ALA A 20 10.64 -3.62 13.84
CA ALA A 20 9.21 -3.94 13.95
C ALA A 20 8.61 -3.55 15.30
N GLN A 21 9.37 -3.68 16.39
CA GLN A 21 8.92 -3.33 17.74
C GLN A 21 8.78 -1.81 17.89
N GLN A 22 9.82 -1.04 17.51
CA GLN A 22 9.76 0.43 17.54
C GLN A 22 8.62 0.97 16.67
N ALA A 23 8.39 0.38 15.49
CA ALA A 23 7.29 0.77 14.62
C ALA A 23 5.92 0.60 15.30
N LYS A 24 5.73 -0.46 16.08
CA LYS A 24 4.50 -0.69 16.83
C LYS A 24 4.38 0.27 18.02
N ASP A 25 5.44 0.41 18.80
CA ASP A 25 5.46 1.24 20.01
C ASP A 25 5.22 2.72 19.68
N TRP A 26 5.74 3.20 18.55
CA TRP A 26 5.57 4.57 18.08
C TRP A 26 4.29 4.78 17.25
N GLY A 27 3.47 3.75 17.07
CA GLY A 27 2.20 3.86 16.34
C GLY A 27 2.37 4.13 14.84
N PHE A 28 3.45 3.65 14.22
CA PHE A 28 3.64 3.78 12.78
C PHE A 28 2.66 2.92 11.99
N SER A 29 2.34 3.34 10.76
CA SER A 29 1.36 2.68 9.90
C SER A 29 1.83 2.59 8.44
N GLY A 30 1.13 1.77 7.64
CA GLY A 30 1.34 1.66 6.20
C GLY A 30 2.76 1.21 5.81
N VAL A 31 3.41 1.98 4.94
CA VAL A 31 4.76 1.65 4.41
C VAL A 31 5.83 1.64 5.51
N MET A 32 5.67 2.44 6.57
CA MET A 32 6.65 2.45 7.67
C MET A 32 6.67 1.11 8.39
N LEU A 33 5.49 0.58 8.69
CA LEU A 33 5.32 -0.69 9.40
C LEU A 33 5.68 -1.90 8.51
N ARG A 34 5.30 -1.87 7.23
CA ARG A 34 5.70 -2.87 6.23
C ARG A 34 7.18 -2.84 5.89
N GLY A 35 7.80 -1.67 5.88
CA GLY A 35 9.25 -1.52 5.69
C GLY A 35 10.03 -2.24 6.78
N SER A 36 9.54 -2.19 8.02
CA SER A 36 10.11 -2.86 9.19
C SER A 36 9.80 -4.35 9.30
N GLY A 37 9.19 -4.97 8.28
CA GLY A 37 8.93 -6.41 8.23
C GLY A 37 7.57 -6.86 8.78
N VAL A 38 6.69 -5.94 9.17
CA VAL A 38 5.35 -6.29 9.66
C VAL A 38 4.36 -6.32 8.50
N CYS A 39 3.85 -7.51 8.18
CA CYS A 39 2.83 -7.68 7.14
C CYS A 39 1.46 -7.20 7.65
N TRP A 40 1.19 -5.90 7.48
CA TRP A 40 -0.08 -5.29 7.88
C TRP A 40 -0.56 -4.31 6.82
N ASP A 41 -1.79 -4.52 6.35
CA ASP A 41 -2.48 -3.65 5.40
C ASP A 41 -3.98 -3.76 5.64
N LEU A 42 -4.66 -2.62 5.77
CA LEU A 42 -6.10 -2.60 6.04
C LEU A 42 -6.90 -3.24 4.91
N ARG A 43 -6.47 -3.11 3.65
CA ARG A 43 -7.21 -3.63 2.49
C ARG A 43 -7.29 -5.16 2.47
N LYS A 44 -6.42 -5.86 3.21
CA LYS A 44 -6.45 -7.33 3.37
C LYS A 44 -6.85 -7.75 4.79
N ALA A 45 -6.40 -7.05 5.83
CA ALA A 45 -6.67 -7.43 7.22
C ALA A 45 -8.10 -7.08 7.66
N ALA A 46 -8.64 -5.95 7.17
CA ALA A 46 -10.00 -5.51 7.42
C ALA A 46 -10.57 -4.90 6.12
N PRO A 47 -10.87 -5.74 5.11
CA PRO A 47 -11.29 -5.27 3.80
C PRO A 47 -12.53 -4.38 3.88
N TYR A 48 -12.53 -3.34 3.06
CA TYR A 48 -13.65 -2.42 2.87
C TYR A 48 -13.94 -2.29 1.37
N ASP A 49 -15.12 -1.74 1.04
CA ASP A 49 -15.62 -1.63 -0.33
C ASP A 49 -15.56 -2.99 -1.07
N VAL A 50 -14.72 -3.08 -2.11
CA VAL A 50 -14.56 -4.27 -2.97
C VAL A 50 -13.12 -4.80 -2.97
N TYR A 51 -12.29 -4.39 -2.00
CA TYR A 51 -10.88 -4.81 -1.94
C TYR A 51 -10.70 -6.31 -1.64
N ASP A 52 -11.71 -6.96 -1.07
CA ASP A 52 -11.77 -8.40 -0.85
C ASP A 52 -11.91 -9.20 -2.17
N GLN A 53 -12.52 -8.61 -3.19
CA GLN A 53 -12.73 -9.21 -4.52
C GLN A 53 -11.57 -8.95 -5.48
N LEU A 54 -10.63 -8.07 -5.12
CA LEU A 54 -9.51 -7.66 -5.94
C LEU A 54 -8.23 -8.46 -5.61
N ASP A 55 -7.52 -8.87 -6.65
CA ASP A 55 -6.30 -9.65 -6.53
C ASP A 55 -5.05 -8.74 -6.63
N PHE A 56 -4.37 -8.59 -5.50
CA PHE A 56 -3.14 -7.79 -5.41
C PHE A 56 -2.27 -8.28 -4.25
N ASP A 57 -0.97 -8.06 -4.40
CA ASP A 57 0.05 -8.47 -3.45
C ASP A 57 0.49 -7.29 -2.57
N ILE A 58 0.87 -7.56 -1.32
CA ILE A 58 1.37 -6.54 -0.40
C ILE A 58 2.90 -6.68 -0.28
N PRO A 59 3.67 -5.69 -0.74
CA PRO A 59 5.12 -5.70 -0.57
C PRO A 59 5.50 -5.43 0.89
N VAL A 60 6.41 -6.25 1.42
CA VAL A 60 6.95 -6.15 2.78
C VAL A 60 8.48 -6.04 2.69
N GLY A 61 9.06 -5.12 3.45
CA GLY A 61 10.50 -4.90 3.53
C GLY A 61 11.15 -5.83 4.56
N THR A 62 12.47 -5.91 4.57
CA THR A 62 13.20 -6.82 5.47
C THR A 62 14.11 -6.09 6.44
N ARG A 63 14.66 -4.93 6.07
CA ARG A 63 15.68 -4.22 6.82
C ARG A 63 15.15 -2.98 7.55
N GLY A 64 13.99 -2.46 7.17
CA GLY A 64 13.41 -1.27 7.80
C GLY A 64 14.06 0.05 7.40
N ASP A 65 14.97 0.05 6.42
CA ASP A 65 15.68 1.24 5.95
C ASP A 65 14.83 2.08 4.97
N CYS A 66 15.32 3.29 4.66
CA CYS A 66 14.67 4.18 3.70
C CYS A 66 14.61 3.57 2.29
N TYR A 67 15.56 2.70 1.92
CA TYR A 67 15.59 2.05 0.60
C TYR A 67 14.45 1.03 0.45
N ASP A 68 14.18 0.20 1.46
CA ASP A 68 13.10 -0.77 1.46
C ASP A 68 11.75 -0.06 1.35
N ARG A 69 11.55 1.07 2.05
CA ARG A 69 10.33 1.89 1.92
C ARG A 69 10.14 2.46 0.53
N TYR A 70 11.24 2.89 -0.11
CA TYR A 70 11.21 3.31 -1.50
C TYR A 70 10.78 2.15 -2.41
N CYS A 71 11.39 0.97 -2.27
CA CYS A 71 11.05 -0.21 -3.06
C CYS A 71 9.60 -0.64 -2.89
N ILE A 72 9.09 -0.64 -1.66
CA ILE A 72 7.67 -0.91 -1.34
C ILE A 72 6.77 0.06 -2.09
N ARG A 73 7.04 1.37 -2.06
CA ARG A 73 6.20 2.36 -2.78
C ARG A 73 6.21 2.14 -4.29
N ILE A 74 7.37 1.79 -4.87
CA ILE A 74 7.44 1.47 -6.30
C ILE A 74 6.56 0.26 -6.62
N GLU A 75 6.61 -0.78 -5.79
CA GLU A 75 5.81 -1.98 -6.00
C GLU A 75 4.32 -1.71 -5.77
N GLU A 76 3.95 -0.90 -4.77
CA GLU A 76 2.57 -0.49 -4.56
C GLU A 76 1.99 0.28 -5.75
N MET A 77 2.79 1.10 -6.45
CA MET A 77 2.33 1.75 -7.67
C MET A 77 2.00 0.72 -8.76
N ARG A 78 2.78 -0.36 -8.88
CA ARG A 78 2.49 -1.45 -9.83
C ARG A 78 1.21 -2.20 -9.44
N GLN A 79 1.04 -2.52 -8.16
CA GLN A 79 -0.16 -3.18 -7.67
C GLN A 79 -1.39 -2.29 -7.80
N SER A 80 -1.23 -0.96 -7.66
CA SER A 80 -2.31 0.00 -7.89
C SER A 80 -2.76 0.00 -9.36
N VAL A 81 -1.83 -0.08 -10.31
CA VAL A 81 -2.16 -0.23 -11.73
C VAL A 81 -2.89 -1.56 -11.98
N ARG A 82 -2.45 -2.65 -11.34
CA ARG A 82 -3.12 -3.96 -11.43
C ARG A 82 -4.56 -3.90 -10.90
N ILE A 83 -4.79 -3.22 -9.78
CA ILE A 83 -6.12 -2.98 -9.22
C ILE A 83 -6.99 -2.18 -10.20
N ILE A 84 -6.47 -1.08 -10.75
CA ILE A 84 -7.21 -0.24 -11.71
C ILE A 84 -7.67 -1.06 -12.92
N VAL A 85 -6.78 -1.89 -13.49
CA VAL A 85 -7.10 -2.76 -14.62
C VAL A 85 -8.20 -3.77 -14.27
N GLN A 86 -8.15 -4.36 -13.08
CA GLN A 86 -9.21 -5.27 -12.61
C GLN A 86 -10.55 -4.56 -12.44
N CYS A 87 -10.55 -3.38 -11.82
CA CYS A 87 -11.76 -2.57 -11.65
C CYS A 87 -12.38 -2.18 -13.00
N LEU A 88 -11.57 -1.85 -14.00
CA LEU A 88 -12.06 -1.54 -15.35
C LEU A 88 -12.70 -2.77 -16.03
N ASN A 89 -12.12 -3.95 -15.86
CA ASN A 89 -12.63 -5.18 -16.47
C ASN A 89 -13.87 -5.73 -15.76
N GLN A 90 -14.04 -5.44 -14.47
CA GLN A 90 -15.13 -5.95 -13.63
C GLN A 90 -16.15 -4.87 -13.28
N MET A 91 -16.17 -3.75 -14.01
CA MET A 91 -17.03 -2.61 -13.69
C MET A 91 -18.51 -2.97 -13.86
N PRO A 92 -19.30 -3.00 -12.76
CA PRO A 92 -20.73 -3.25 -12.86
C PRO A 92 -21.44 -2.00 -13.38
N SER A 93 -22.51 -2.20 -14.15
CA SER A 93 -23.48 -1.14 -14.43
C SER A 93 -24.46 -1.02 -13.26
N GLY A 94 -24.89 0.20 -12.94
CA GLY A 94 -25.83 0.42 -11.85
C GLY A 94 -25.89 1.86 -11.35
N MET A 95 -26.69 2.06 -10.32
CA MET A 95 -26.77 3.35 -9.62
C MET A 95 -25.51 3.57 -8.77
N ILE A 96 -24.95 4.78 -8.88
CA ILE A 96 -23.74 5.18 -8.13
C ILE A 96 -24.05 5.89 -6.81
N LYS A 97 -25.31 6.30 -6.59
CA LYS A 97 -25.79 6.93 -5.37
C LYS A 97 -26.78 5.98 -4.69
N ALA A 98 -26.86 6.06 -3.36
CA ALA A 98 -27.93 5.40 -2.63
C ALA A 98 -29.29 5.93 -3.10
N ASP A 99 -30.27 5.03 -3.25
CA ASP A 99 -31.65 5.38 -3.59
C ASP A 99 -32.42 5.88 -2.36
N ASP A 100 -31.81 6.81 -1.62
CA ASP A 100 -32.44 7.52 -0.51
C ASP A 100 -32.42 9.01 -0.76
N ARG A 101 -33.60 9.54 -1.08
CA ARG A 101 -33.83 10.97 -1.37
C ARG A 101 -33.61 11.88 -0.17
N LYS A 102 -33.56 11.35 1.06
CA LYS A 102 -33.21 12.13 2.26
C LYS A 102 -31.71 12.39 2.37
N LEU A 103 -30.89 11.42 1.93
CA LEU A 103 -29.43 11.49 2.01
C LEU A 103 -28.81 12.10 0.75
N CYS A 104 -29.43 11.89 -0.41
CA CYS A 104 -29.02 12.43 -1.70
C CYS A 104 -30.18 13.18 -2.39
N PRO A 105 -30.55 14.39 -1.91
CA PRO A 105 -31.44 15.27 -2.67
C PRO A 105 -30.72 15.74 -3.93
N HIS A 106 -31.28 15.41 -5.10
CA HIS A 106 -30.85 15.71 -6.48
C HIS A 106 -29.40 16.19 -6.70
#